data_AF-A0A4Q6BYX3-F1
#
_entry.id   AF-A0A4Q6BYX3-F1
#
_cell.length_a   1.000
_cell.length_b   1.000
_cell.length_c   1.000
_cell.angle_alpha   90.00
_cell.angle_beta   90.00
_cell.angle_gamma   90.00
#
_symmetry.space_group_name_H-M   'P 1'
#
loop_
_entity.id
_entity.type
_entity.pdbx_description
1 polymer ?
#
loop_
_entity_poly.entity_id
_entity_poly.type
_entity_poly.pdbx_seq_one_letter_code
_entity_poly.pdbx_strand_id
1 'polypeptide(L)' 'MLDKDGFEEIVRNSPAARDAIMRILNRKSFDDVETIQGKLFLKDQISVALNEAMKAGVVKDIYFNEFLVQ' A
#
# COMPACT_ATOMS: atom_id res chain seq x y z
N MET A 1 9.34 -10.06 -10.91
CA MET A 1 9.44 -10.67 -9.58
C MET A 1 10.09 -9.63 -8.68
N LEU A 2 9.65 -9.47 -7.43
CA LEU A 2 10.44 -8.75 -6.43
C LEU A 2 11.83 -9.38 -6.46
N ASP A 3 12.85 -8.57 -6.71
CA ASP A 3 14.21 -9.01 -6.43
C ASP A 3 14.30 -9.28 -4.92
N LYS A 4 15.21 -10.18 -4.54
CA LYS A 4 15.42 -10.56 -3.14
C LYS A 4 15.60 -9.33 -2.24
N ASP A 5 16.22 -8.29 -2.80
CA ASP A 5 16.54 -7.03 -2.11
C ASP A 5 15.29 -6.20 -1.81
N GLY A 6 14.35 -6.05 -2.76
CA GLY A 6 13.08 -5.36 -2.53
C GLY A 6 12.18 -6.06 -1.53
N PHE A 7 12.20 -7.41 -1.51
CA PHE A 7 11.47 -8.17 -0.50
C PHE A 7 12.07 -7.96 0.90
N GLU A 8 13.39 -8.06 1.06
CA GLU A 8 14.04 -7.79 2.35
C GLU A 8 13.83 -6.35 2.81
N GLU A 9 13.81 -5.38 1.90
CA GLU A 9 13.60 -3.97 2.21
C GLU A 9 12.21 -3.71 2.82
N ILE A 10 11.15 -4.24 2.21
CA ILE A 10 9.78 -4.12 2.75
C ILE A 10 9.63 -4.88 4.08
N VAL A 11 10.22 -6.07 4.19
CA VAL A 11 10.14 -6.87 5.42
C VAL A 11 10.86 -6.17 6.58
N ARG A 12 12.04 -5.56 6.32
CA ARG A 12 12.79 -4.79 7.32
C ARG A 12 12.13 -3.45 7.65
N ASN A 13 11.50 -2.79 6.67
CA ASN A 13 10.77 -1.52 6.85
C ASN A 13 9.28 -1.72 7.19
N SER A 14 8.88 -2.92 7.61
CA SER A 14 7.48 -3.24 7.94
C SER A 14 6.80 -2.19 8.84
N PRO A 15 7.44 -1.62 9.89
CA PRO A 15 6.84 -0.55 10.68
C PRO A 15 6.56 0.73 9.87
N ALA A 16 7.53 1.22 9.09
CA ALA A 16 7.39 2.45 8.31
C ALA A 16 6.38 2.29 7.16
N ALA A 17 6.41 1.13 6.48
CA ALA A 17 5.44 0.77 5.46
C ALA A 17 4.02 0.72 6.04
N ARG A 18 3.85 0.10 7.21
CA ARG A 18 2.56 0.05 7.92
C ARG A 18 2.09 1.45 8.32
N ASP A 19 2.96 2.29 8.83
CA ASP A 19 2.62 3.67 9.20
C ASP A 19 2.19 4.52 7.99
N ALA A 20 2.82 4.32 6.82
CA ALA A 20 2.43 4.98 5.58
C ALA A 20 1.02 4.52 5.15
N ILE A 21 0.76 3.21 5.15
CA ILE A 21 -0.56 2.63 4.85
C ILE A 21 -1.62 3.19 5.81
N MET A 22 -1.36 3.17 7.13
CA MET A 22 -2.30 3.68 8.13
C MET A 22 -2.63 5.16 7.93
N ARG A 23 -1.63 5.98 7.58
CA ARG A 23 -1.86 7.40 7.28
C ARG A 23 -2.75 7.61 6.06
N ILE A 24 -2.63 6.76 5.04
CA ILE A 24 -3.50 6.81 3.86
C ILE A 24 -4.93 6.40 4.26
N LEU A 25 -5.09 5.28 4.97
CA LEU A 25 -6.39 4.75 5.38
C LEU A 25 -7.15 5.70 6.31
N ASN A 26 -6.48 6.31 7.28
CA ASN A 26 -7.10 7.26 8.23
C ASN A 26 -7.64 8.54 7.56
N ARG A 27 -7.29 8.80 6.31
CA ARG A 27 -7.78 9.95 5.52
C ARG A 27 -8.92 9.56 4.58
N LYS A 28 -9.36 8.30 4.57
CA LYS A 28 -10.43 7.82 3.70
C LYS A 28 -11.77 7.82 4.42
N SER A 29 -12.78 8.25 3.71
CA SER A 29 -14.19 8.04 4.01
C SER A 29 -14.68 6.72 3.40
N PHE A 30 -15.90 6.31 3.76
CA PHE A 30 -16.57 5.16 3.17
C PHE A 30 -16.71 5.31 1.63
N ASP A 31 -17.20 6.48 1.19
CA ASP A 31 -17.44 6.80 -0.21
C ASP A 31 -16.15 6.72 -1.06
N ASP A 32 -14.99 6.99 -0.45
CA ASP A 32 -13.70 6.91 -1.14
C ASP A 32 -13.30 5.47 -1.52
N VAL A 33 -13.86 4.45 -0.85
CA VAL A 33 -13.38 3.05 -0.93
C VAL A 33 -14.47 2.02 -1.20
N GLU A 34 -15.74 2.40 -1.18
CA GLU A 34 -16.86 1.48 -1.45
C GLU A 34 -16.83 0.96 -2.90
N THR A 35 -16.42 1.79 -3.85
CA THR A 35 -16.41 1.45 -5.27
C THR A 35 -15.16 0.67 -5.69
N ILE A 36 -15.22 -0.01 -6.83
CA ILE A 36 -14.05 -0.67 -7.42
C ILE A 36 -12.97 0.37 -7.76
N GLN A 37 -13.38 1.50 -8.32
CA GLN A 37 -12.52 2.61 -8.68
C GLN A 37 -11.83 3.20 -7.44
N GLY A 38 -12.57 3.38 -6.34
CA GLY A 38 -12.02 3.82 -5.07
C GLY A 38 -10.97 2.87 -4.52
N LYS A 39 -11.23 1.55 -4.57
CA LYS A 39 -10.24 0.52 -4.21
C LYS A 39 -9.00 0.54 -5.11
N LEU A 40 -9.16 0.73 -6.42
CA LEU A 40 -8.02 0.86 -7.35
C LEU A 40 -7.18 2.11 -7.05
N PHE A 41 -7.83 3.23 -6.76
CA PHE A 41 -7.15 4.46 -6.37
C PHE A 41 -6.41 4.30 -5.04
N LEU A 42 -7.02 3.60 -4.07
CA LEU A 42 -6.36 3.28 -2.81
C LEU A 42 -5.12 2.41 -3.01
N LYS A 43 -5.19 1.38 -3.87
CA LYS A 43 -4.01 0.57 -4.24
C LYS A 43 -2.90 1.41 -4.84
N ASP A 44 -3.24 2.30 -5.76
CA ASP A 44 -2.27 3.19 -6.41
C ASP A 44 -1.57 4.11 -5.39
N GLN A 45 -2.35 4.75 -4.52
CA GLN A 45 -1.81 5.61 -3.47
C GLN A 45 -0.86 4.87 -2.51
N ILE A 46 -1.24 3.65 -2.11
CA ILE A 46 -0.36 2.84 -1.26
C ILE A 46 0.91 2.45 -2.02
N SER A 47 0.79 2.03 -3.29
CA SER A 47 1.95 1.65 -4.11
C SER A 47 2.94 2.80 -4.26
N VAL A 48 2.45 4.01 -4.55
CA VAL A 48 3.28 5.22 -4.64
C VAL A 48 3.98 5.50 -3.31
N ALA A 49 3.25 5.52 -2.19
CA ALA A 49 3.84 5.83 -0.89
C ALA A 49 4.88 4.79 -0.44
N LEU A 50 4.67 3.51 -0.75
CA LEU A 50 5.65 2.46 -0.46
C LEU A 50 6.89 2.62 -1.35
N ASN A 51 6.72 2.88 -2.64
CA ASN A 51 7.84 3.08 -3.57
C ASN A 51 8.69 4.31 -3.25
N GLU A 52 8.09 5.42 -2.78
CA GLU A 52 8.84 6.60 -2.32
C GLU A 52 9.74 6.31 -1.12
N ALA A 53 9.38 5.32 -0.30
CA ALA A 53 10.16 4.91 0.85
C ALA A 53 11.23 3.86 0.52
N MET A 54 11.14 3.19 -0.65
CA MET A 54 12.08 2.16 -1.08
C MET A 54 13.27 2.76 -1.83
N LYS A 55 14.44 2.15 -1.65
CA LYS A 55 15.71 2.55 -2.29
C LYS A 55 16.18 1.54 -3.32
N ALA A 56 15.90 0.25 -3.11
CA ALA A 56 16.43 -0.82 -3.95
C ALA A 56 15.31 -1.56 -4.70
N GLY A 57 14.16 -1.76 -4.07
CA GLY A 57 13.04 -2.47 -4.68
C GLY A 57 11.94 -1.57 -5.25
N VAL A 58 10.97 -2.21 -5.93
CA VAL A 58 9.74 -1.58 -6.42
C VAL A 58 8.51 -2.46 -6.14
N VAL A 59 7.49 -1.88 -5.52
CA VAL A 59 6.14 -2.42 -5.43
C VAL A 59 5.47 -2.33 -6.79
N LYS A 60 5.13 -3.49 -7.36
CA LYS A 60 4.49 -3.57 -8.69
C LYS A 60 2.97 -3.58 -8.65
N ASP A 61 2.40 -4.14 -7.58
CA ASP A 61 0.97 -4.26 -7.40
C ASP A 61 0.65 -4.49 -5.92
N ILE A 62 -0.60 -4.22 -5.53
CA ILE A 62 -1.13 -4.40 -4.19
C ILE A 62 -2.41 -5.23 -4.27
N TYR A 63 -2.50 -6.24 -3.41
CA TYR A 63 -3.68 -7.10 -3.30
C TYR A 63 -4.29 -6.96 -1.91
N PHE A 64 -5.59 -6.71 -1.86
CA PHE A 64 -6.36 -6.81 -0.63
C PHE A 64 -6.89 -8.23 -0.54
N ASN A 65 -6.55 -8.95 0.53
CA ASN A 65 -7.13 -10.27 0.80
C ASN A 65 -8.61 -10.13 1.18
N GLU A 66 -8.89 -9.16 2.05
CA GLU A 66 -10.24 -8.81 2.49
C GLU A 66 -10.34 -7.29 2.57
N PHE A 67 -11.52 -6.75 2.22
CA PHE A 67 -11.80 -5.32 2.29
C PHE A 67 -13.20 -5.10 2.84
N LEU A 68 -13.28 -4.95 4.17
CA LEU A 68 -14.52 -4.71 4.90
C LEU A 68 -14.63 -3.23 5.24
N VAL A 69 -15.79 -2.63 4.95
CA VAL A 69 -16.10 -1.25 5.30
C VAL A 69 -17.35 -1.27 6.18
N GLN A 70 -17.33 -0.55 7.30
CA GLN A 70 -18.40 -0.47 8.30
C GLN A 70 -18.74 0.98 8.60
#